data_AF-A0AAV6ZDF7-F1
#
_entry.id   AF-A0AAV6ZDF7-F1
#
_cell.length_a   1.000
_cell.length_b   1.000
_cell.length_c   1.000
_cell.angle_alpha   90.00
_cell.angle_beta   90.00
_cell.angle_gamma   90.00
#
_symmetry.space_group_name_H-M   'P 1'
#
loop_
_entity.id
_entity.type
_entity.pdbx_description
1 polymer ?
#
loop_
_entity_poly.entity_id
_entity_poly.type
_entity_poly.pdbx_seq_one_letter_code
_entity_poly.pdbx_strand_id
1 'polypeptide(L)'
;MALSVASQFFSQDAAASDVMSTSEKVVELLNMAALATNDSKITMLKQVQELIINKDPTLLDNFLDEIIAFQADKSVDVRKFVVNFIEEACKLDNELLVKLIANLHMLLKDENVNVVKKSILTMTQLYKVALQWVARSRPTSERQESCWDLVSEMATDILQLLESDNDGIRTHAVKFVESLIVTLSPRTVDSEIPKRQEGDISLEQIPTDHPFLKYNILRDVGKQALKELLKFMAHPAISSINLTAALGSLASIARQRPMFMAEVIQAYETLHANLPPTLAKSQVSSVRKNLKLQLLSVLRHPSSCEYQGPISTLLMDLGTGQAEITRHLPPPRDLGRKRTREGGEGGQKKSRTDTPLADDDDEKDTIPHPTLPPAAPSSLSATDITAEFLRPLLAPESVANL
;
A
#
# COMPACT_ATOMS: atom_id res chain seq x y z
N MET A 1 -51.19 -37.33 54.96
CA MET A 1 -50.06 -36.64 54.31
C MET A 1 -50.64 -35.64 53.35
N ALA A 2 -50.64 -34.36 53.73
CA ALA A 2 -51.03 -33.26 52.85
C ALA A 2 -49.74 -32.69 52.24
N LEU A 3 -49.64 -32.68 50.90
CA LEU A 3 -48.62 -31.93 50.17
C LEU A 3 -49.31 -30.70 49.56
N SER A 4 -48.78 -29.54 49.93
CA SER A 4 -49.33 -28.21 49.70
C SER A 4 -49.15 -27.76 48.25
N VAL A 5 -50.20 -27.12 47.71
CA VAL A 5 -50.35 -26.56 46.35
C VAL A 5 -49.54 -25.25 46.14
N ALA A 6 -48.54 -24.98 46.98
CA ALA A 6 -47.87 -23.67 47.05
C ALA A 6 -46.46 -23.61 46.45
N SER A 7 -45.99 -24.64 45.73
CA SER A 7 -44.63 -24.65 45.16
C SER A 7 -44.56 -24.58 43.63
N GLN A 8 -45.68 -24.39 42.93
CA GLN A 8 -45.70 -24.32 41.45
C GLN A 8 -45.94 -22.91 40.88
N PHE A 9 -46.01 -21.87 41.71
CA PHE A 9 -46.36 -20.51 41.24
C PHE A 9 -45.31 -19.42 41.48
N PHE A 10 -44.10 -19.76 41.93
CA PHE A 10 -43.03 -18.79 42.09
C PHE A 10 -41.72 -19.37 41.55
N SER A 11 -41.07 -18.59 40.67
CA SER A 11 -39.75 -18.81 40.05
C SER A 11 -39.73 -19.25 38.58
N GLN A 12 -40.78 -18.95 37.83
CA GLN A 12 -40.71 -18.83 36.36
C GLN A 12 -40.81 -17.36 35.93
N ASP A 13 -40.15 -16.47 36.69
CA ASP A 13 -39.90 -15.06 36.33
C ASP A 13 -38.40 -14.77 36.46
N ALA A 14 -37.57 -15.71 35.98
CA ALA A 14 -36.16 -15.44 35.73
C ALA A 14 -36.06 -14.70 34.40
N ALA A 15 -36.21 -13.37 34.47
CA ALA A 15 -35.65 -12.37 33.55
C ALA A 15 -35.18 -12.92 32.20
N ALA A 16 -36.09 -13.05 31.24
CA ALA A 16 -35.71 -12.90 29.84
C ALA A 16 -35.30 -11.44 29.67
N SER A 17 -34.02 -11.14 29.88
CA SER A 17 -33.45 -9.90 29.40
C SER A 17 -33.80 -9.81 27.92
N ASP A 18 -34.53 -8.78 27.54
CA ASP A 18 -34.88 -8.45 26.16
C ASP A 18 -33.57 -8.09 25.43
N VAL A 19 -32.78 -9.10 25.07
CA VAL A 19 -31.51 -8.92 24.36
C VAL A 19 -31.89 -8.63 22.92
N MET A 20 -32.04 -7.34 22.63
CA MET A 20 -32.26 -6.85 21.27
C MET A 20 -31.24 -7.47 20.32
N SER A 21 -31.74 -8.06 19.23
CA SER A 21 -30.92 -8.69 18.21
C SER A 21 -30.02 -7.67 17.52
N THR A 22 -28.94 -8.13 16.89
CA THR A 22 -28.06 -7.26 16.11
C THR A 22 -28.83 -6.57 14.99
N SER A 23 -29.73 -7.28 14.31
CA SER A 23 -30.58 -6.72 13.24
C SER A 23 -31.50 -5.62 13.76
N GLU A 24 -32.20 -5.82 14.88
CA GLU A 24 -33.04 -4.79 15.50
C GLU A 24 -32.23 -3.56 15.91
N LYS A 25 -31.02 -3.77 16.46
CA LYS A 25 -30.13 -2.66 16.81
C LYS A 25 -29.69 -1.86 15.58
N VAL A 26 -29.41 -2.53 14.47
CA VAL A 26 -29.06 -1.86 13.20
C VAL A 26 -30.23 -1.03 12.69
N VAL A 27 -31.45 -1.58 12.68
CA VAL A 27 -32.67 -0.85 12.28
C VAL A 27 -32.89 0.38 13.17
N GLU A 28 -32.77 0.24 14.48
CA GLU A 28 -32.89 1.36 15.42
C GLU A 28 -31.87 2.47 15.11
N LEU A 29 -30.59 2.11 14.94
CA LEU A 29 -29.52 3.06 14.66
C LEU A 29 -29.71 3.76 13.31
N LEU A 30 -30.14 3.05 12.27
CA LEU A 30 -30.41 3.63 10.94
C LEU A 30 -31.57 4.63 11.00
N ASN A 31 -32.64 4.31 11.71
CA ASN A 31 -33.78 5.22 11.91
C ASN A 31 -33.36 6.48 12.68
N MET A 32 -32.57 6.32 13.75
CA MET A 32 -32.01 7.45 14.48
C MET A 32 -31.08 8.30 13.61
N ALA A 33 -30.23 7.66 12.82
CA ALA A 33 -29.32 8.35 11.91
C ALA A 33 -30.08 9.14 10.83
N ALA A 34 -31.15 8.58 10.27
CA ALA A 34 -31.98 9.26 9.27
C ALA A 34 -32.63 10.55 9.81
N LEU A 35 -32.99 10.58 11.09
CA LEU A 35 -33.60 11.75 11.74
C LEU A 35 -32.56 12.75 12.31
N ALA A 36 -31.31 12.33 12.50
CA ALA A 36 -30.26 13.17 13.04
C ALA A 36 -29.88 14.29 12.05
N THR A 37 -29.73 15.51 12.57
CA THR A 37 -29.32 16.69 11.78
C THR A 37 -27.89 17.15 12.10
N ASN A 38 -27.21 16.48 13.03
CA ASN A 38 -25.88 16.83 13.52
C ASN A 38 -24.89 15.67 13.32
N ASP A 39 -23.64 15.88 13.75
CA ASP A 39 -22.55 14.93 13.56
C ASP A 39 -22.73 13.60 14.32
N SER A 40 -23.71 13.50 15.24
CA SER A 40 -24.04 12.23 15.89
C SER A 40 -24.46 11.15 14.90
N LYS A 41 -24.97 11.55 13.72
CA LYS A 41 -25.29 10.68 12.60
C LYS A 41 -24.10 9.79 12.22
N ILE A 42 -22.90 10.36 12.10
CA ILE A 42 -21.69 9.61 11.71
C ILE A 42 -21.34 8.57 12.77
N THR A 43 -21.51 8.91 14.06
CA THR A 43 -21.28 7.97 15.15
C THR A 43 -22.24 6.79 15.07
N MET A 44 -23.53 7.03 14.79
CA MET A 44 -24.52 5.97 14.61
C MET A 44 -24.20 5.10 13.39
N LEU A 45 -23.87 5.72 12.25
CA LEU A 45 -23.51 5.00 11.03
C LEU A 45 -22.25 4.14 11.19
N LYS A 46 -21.24 4.63 11.93
CA LYS A 46 -20.04 3.83 12.29
C LYS A 46 -20.39 2.64 13.18
N GLN A 47 -21.34 2.79 14.10
CA GLN A 47 -21.83 1.66 14.89
C GLN A 47 -22.54 0.65 13.99
N VAL A 48 -23.37 1.09 13.05
CA VAL A 48 -23.99 0.19 12.07
C VAL A 48 -22.93 -0.55 11.26
N GLN A 49 -21.92 0.15 10.74
CA GLN A 49 -20.81 -0.45 10.01
C GLN A 49 -20.13 -1.56 10.84
N GLU A 50 -19.81 -1.30 12.11
CA GLU A 50 -19.20 -2.30 12.99
C GLU A 50 -20.10 -3.54 13.16
N LEU A 51 -21.40 -3.33 13.32
CA LEU A 51 -22.36 -4.41 13.49
C LEU A 51 -22.50 -5.28 12.24
N ILE A 52 -22.54 -4.68 11.04
CA ILE A 52 -22.81 -5.43 9.79
C ILE A 52 -21.54 -5.84 9.01
N ILE A 53 -20.37 -5.28 9.32
CA ILE A 53 -19.09 -5.70 8.69
C ILE A 53 -18.31 -6.65 9.60
N ASN A 54 -18.27 -6.39 10.91
CA ASN A 54 -17.41 -7.13 11.83
C ASN A 54 -18.17 -8.10 12.73
N LYS A 55 -19.30 -7.66 13.32
CA LYS A 55 -20.03 -8.48 14.30
C LYS A 55 -20.89 -9.56 13.64
N ASP A 56 -21.69 -9.19 12.65
CA ASP A 56 -22.56 -10.11 11.90
C ASP A 56 -22.56 -9.77 10.41
N PRO A 57 -21.54 -10.24 9.66
CA PRO A 57 -21.40 -9.99 8.22
C PRO A 57 -22.58 -10.44 7.36
N THR A 58 -23.41 -11.36 7.87
CA THR A 58 -24.58 -11.87 7.13
C THR A 58 -25.65 -10.81 6.93
N LEU A 59 -25.61 -9.74 7.73
CA LEU A 59 -26.52 -8.60 7.64
C LEU A 59 -26.11 -7.58 6.59
N LEU A 60 -24.89 -7.66 6.04
CA LEU A 60 -24.34 -6.64 5.14
C LEU A 60 -25.22 -6.43 3.89
N ASP A 61 -25.61 -7.52 3.23
CA ASP A 61 -26.43 -7.43 2.01
C ASP A 61 -27.84 -6.91 2.29
N ASN A 62 -28.36 -7.19 3.49
CA ASN A 62 -29.72 -6.79 3.90
C ASN A 62 -29.85 -5.29 4.19
N PHE A 63 -28.77 -4.64 4.63
CA PHE A 63 -28.76 -3.21 5.00
C PHE A 63 -27.94 -2.34 4.06
N LEU A 64 -27.57 -2.89 2.89
CA LEU A 64 -26.70 -2.21 1.95
C LEU A 64 -27.36 -0.93 1.44
N ASP A 65 -28.60 -1.04 0.96
CA ASP A 65 -29.33 0.06 0.34
C ASP A 65 -29.58 1.22 1.33
N GLU A 66 -29.88 0.91 2.59
CA GLU A 66 -30.11 1.89 3.65
C GLU A 66 -28.85 2.71 3.96
N ILE A 67 -27.66 2.08 3.96
CA ILE A 67 -26.41 2.81 4.16
C ILE A 67 -26.06 3.64 2.92
N ILE A 68 -26.23 3.08 1.73
CA ILE A 68 -25.90 3.77 0.48
C ILE A 68 -26.82 4.98 0.23
N ALA A 69 -28.06 4.97 0.73
CA ALA A 69 -28.95 6.13 0.68
C ALA A 69 -28.32 7.42 1.26
N PHE A 70 -27.42 7.30 2.24
CA PHE A 70 -26.71 8.44 2.83
C PHE A 70 -25.66 9.07 1.88
N GLN A 71 -25.43 8.52 0.69
CA GLN A 71 -24.56 9.16 -0.31
C GLN A 71 -25.09 10.50 -0.79
N ALA A 72 -26.40 10.72 -0.68
CA ALA A 72 -27.06 11.98 -1.03
C ALA A 72 -27.16 12.96 0.15
N ASP A 73 -26.55 12.64 1.30
CA ASP A 73 -26.60 13.49 2.48
C ASP A 73 -25.87 14.82 2.25
N LYS A 74 -26.38 15.91 2.84
CA LYS A 74 -25.78 17.24 2.75
C LYS A 74 -24.40 17.30 3.42
N SER A 75 -24.19 16.51 4.47
CA SER A 75 -22.93 16.47 5.20
C SER A 75 -21.83 15.78 4.38
N VAL A 76 -20.75 16.52 4.14
CA VAL A 76 -19.54 16.02 3.47
C VAL A 76 -18.94 14.82 4.20
N ASP A 77 -18.97 14.82 5.52
CA ASP A 77 -18.40 13.73 6.32
C ASP A 77 -19.26 12.47 6.30
N VAL A 78 -20.58 12.60 6.13
CA VAL A 78 -21.48 11.47 5.90
C VAL A 78 -21.21 10.85 4.52
N ARG A 79 -21.08 11.66 3.46
CA ARG A 79 -20.73 11.15 2.13
C ARG A 79 -19.36 10.47 2.11
N LYS A 80 -18.35 11.05 2.79
CA LYS A 80 -17.04 10.40 2.98
C LYS A 80 -17.13 9.09 3.77
N PHE A 81 -18.04 9.01 4.75
CA PHE A 81 -18.32 7.75 5.44
C PHE A 81 -18.86 6.70 4.46
N VAL A 82 -19.81 7.06 3.59
CA VAL A 82 -20.34 6.12 2.58
C VAL A 82 -19.26 5.62 1.64
N VAL A 83 -18.37 6.50 1.16
CA VAL A 83 -17.20 6.07 0.36
C VAL A 83 -16.35 5.04 1.12
N ASN A 84 -16.10 5.27 2.41
CA ASN A 84 -15.33 4.33 3.24
C ASN A 84 -16.08 3.02 3.49
N PHE A 85 -17.39 3.08 3.67
CA PHE A 85 -18.23 1.90 3.84
C PHE A 85 -18.18 1.02 2.58
N ILE A 86 -18.28 1.62 1.38
CA ILE A 86 -18.13 0.90 0.10
C ILE A 86 -16.78 0.17 0.05
N GLU A 87 -15.69 0.85 0.46
CA GLU A 87 -14.35 0.26 0.52
C GLU A 87 -14.30 -1.00 1.38
N GLU A 88 -14.83 -0.93 2.60
CA GLU A 88 -14.77 -2.04 3.56
C GLU A 88 -15.72 -3.18 3.17
N ALA A 89 -16.93 -2.85 2.71
CA ALA A 89 -17.89 -3.84 2.20
C ALA A 89 -17.32 -4.62 1.01
N CYS A 90 -16.71 -3.94 0.03
CA CYS A 90 -16.12 -4.60 -1.15
C CYS A 90 -14.88 -5.43 -0.82
N LYS A 91 -14.12 -5.07 0.23
CA LYS A 91 -12.98 -5.89 0.70
C LYS A 91 -13.45 -7.15 1.41
N LEU A 92 -14.58 -7.09 2.11
CA LEU A 92 -15.20 -8.23 2.78
C LEU A 92 -15.83 -9.20 1.78
N ASP A 93 -16.63 -8.67 0.85
CA ASP A 93 -17.26 -9.43 -0.24
C ASP A 93 -17.12 -8.69 -1.57
N ASN A 94 -16.34 -9.25 -2.49
CA ASN A 94 -16.06 -8.63 -3.79
C ASN A 94 -17.29 -8.62 -4.71
N GLU A 95 -18.28 -9.49 -4.49
CA GLU A 95 -19.50 -9.52 -5.31
C GLU A 95 -20.36 -8.26 -5.13
N LEU A 96 -20.27 -7.62 -3.96
CA LEU A 96 -20.95 -6.36 -3.68
C LEU A 96 -20.48 -5.21 -4.57
N LEU A 97 -19.28 -5.32 -5.16
CA LEU A 97 -18.77 -4.29 -6.06
C LEU A 97 -19.73 -4.05 -7.24
N VAL A 98 -20.41 -5.09 -7.74
CA VAL A 98 -21.41 -4.97 -8.82
C VAL A 98 -22.55 -4.03 -8.44
N LYS A 99 -22.95 -4.01 -7.16
CA LYS A 99 -24.03 -3.14 -6.64
C LYS A 99 -23.52 -1.74 -6.28
N LEU A 100 -22.25 -1.62 -5.91
CA LEU A 100 -21.69 -0.43 -5.28
C LEU A 100 -20.85 0.46 -6.22
N ILE A 101 -20.37 -0.07 -7.35
CA ILE A 101 -19.43 0.65 -8.20
C ILE A 101 -20.04 1.94 -8.80
N ALA A 102 -21.32 1.91 -9.19
CA ALA A 102 -22.01 3.08 -9.72
C ALA A 102 -22.15 4.20 -8.66
N ASN A 103 -22.41 3.82 -7.41
CA ASN A 103 -22.47 4.73 -6.27
C ASN A 103 -21.12 5.40 -6.00
N LEU A 104 -20.03 4.62 -6.06
CA LEU A 104 -18.68 5.16 -5.95
C LEU A 104 -18.31 6.08 -7.11
N HIS A 105 -18.76 5.79 -8.33
CA HIS A 105 -18.55 6.67 -9.49
C HIS A 105 -19.26 8.02 -9.34
N MET A 106 -20.49 8.02 -8.82
CA MET A 106 -21.20 9.25 -8.48
C MET A 106 -20.44 10.07 -7.43
N LEU A 107 -19.94 9.42 -6.37
CA LEU A 107 -19.15 10.06 -5.31
C LEU A 107 -17.75 10.52 -5.78
N LEU A 108 -17.21 9.94 -6.85
CA LEU A 108 -15.98 10.42 -7.51
C LEU A 108 -16.23 11.75 -8.24
N LYS A 109 -17.48 12.02 -8.64
CA LYS A 109 -17.92 13.24 -9.33
C LYS A 109 -18.62 14.23 -8.39
N ASP A 110 -18.42 14.09 -7.08
CA ASP A 110 -19.01 14.96 -6.06
C ASP A 110 -18.54 16.41 -6.20
N GLU A 111 -19.43 17.37 -5.92
CA GLU A 111 -19.10 18.80 -5.94
C GLU A 111 -18.05 19.18 -4.88
N ASN A 112 -17.98 18.43 -3.78
CA ASN A 112 -17.01 18.66 -2.72
C ASN A 112 -15.72 17.88 -2.96
N VAL A 113 -14.62 18.63 -3.15
CA VAL A 113 -13.28 18.07 -3.39
C VAL A 113 -12.79 17.10 -2.32
N ASN A 114 -13.28 17.18 -1.07
CA ASN A 114 -12.88 16.23 -0.03
C ASN A 114 -13.54 14.86 -0.19
N VAL A 115 -14.74 14.80 -0.75
CA VAL A 115 -15.40 13.54 -1.12
C VAL A 115 -14.64 12.93 -2.30
N VAL A 116 -14.38 13.71 -3.36
CA VAL A 116 -13.59 13.27 -4.52
C VAL A 116 -12.23 12.71 -4.11
N LYS A 117 -11.48 13.42 -3.25
CA LYS A 117 -10.19 12.92 -2.73
C LYS A 117 -10.33 11.57 -2.00
N LYS A 118 -11.39 11.39 -1.20
CA LYS A 118 -11.66 10.11 -0.52
C LYS A 118 -12.04 9.02 -1.52
N SER A 119 -12.85 9.33 -2.55
CA SER A 119 -13.20 8.40 -3.63
C SER A 119 -11.95 7.92 -4.40
N ILE A 120 -10.99 8.80 -4.67
CA ILE A 120 -9.71 8.43 -5.30
C ILE A 120 -8.91 7.46 -4.40
N LEU A 121 -8.83 7.72 -3.09
CA LEU A 121 -8.15 6.82 -2.15
C LEU A 121 -8.80 5.43 -2.11
N THR A 122 -10.13 5.39 -2.11
CA THR A 122 -10.89 4.14 -2.13
C THR A 122 -10.68 3.40 -3.45
N MET A 123 -10.70 4.08 -4.59
CA MET A 123 -10.36 3.47 -5.88
C MET A 123 -8.91 2.97 -5.94
N THR A 124 -7.98 3.61 -5.23
CA THR A 124 -6.59 3.13 -5.12
C THR A 124 -6.52 1.75 -4.44
N GLN A 125 -7.43 1.45 -3.52
CA GLN A 125 -7.53 0.12 -2.91
C GLN A 125 -8.36 -0.84 -3.76
N LEU A 126 -9.52 -0.39 -4.26
CA LEU A 126 -10.49 -1.26 -4.92
C LEU A 126 -10.08 -1.65 -6.34
N TYR A 127 -9.28 -0.86 -7.06
CA TYR A 127 -8.87 -1.22 -8.42
C TYR A 127 -8.14 -2.58 -8.48
N LYS A 128 -7.17 -2.79 -7.59
CA LYS A 128 -6.44 -4.07 -7.49
C LYS A 128 -7.30 -5.21 -6.96
N VAL A 129 -8.23 -4.93 -6.05
CA VAL A 129 -9.19 -5.93 -5.53
C VAL A 129 -10.12 -6.38 -6.65
N ALA A 130 -10.67 -5.44 -7.42
CA ALA A 130 -11.53 -5.71 -8.57
C ALA A 130 -10.80 -6.52 -9.65
N LEU A 131 -9.58 -6.12 -10.01
CA LEU A 131 -8.76 -6.85 -10.99
C LEU A 131 -8.51 -8.29 -10.52
N GLN A 132 -8.19 -8.48 -9.24
CA GLN A 132 -7.96 -9.79 -8.65
C GLN A 132 -9.20 -10.68 -8.66
N TRP A 133 -10.36 -10.11 -8.34
CA TRP A 133 -11.63 -10.81 -8.36
C TRP A 133 -12.03 -11.25 -9.78
N VAL A 134 -11.90 -10.36 -10.76
CA VAL A 134 -12.19 -10.68 -12.17
C VAL A 134 -11.21 -11.74 -12.70
N ALA A 135 -9.91 -11.58 -12.44
CA ALA A 135 -8.88 -12.49 -12.94
C ALA A 135 -9.00 -13.93 -12.39
N ARG A 136 -9.62 -14.09 -11.22
CA ARG A 136 -9.89 -15.40 -10.59
C ARG A 136 -11.19 -16.05 -11.09
N SER A 137 -12.08 -15.29 -11.72
CA SER A 137 -13.40 -15.76 -12.13
C SER A 137 -13.34 -16.44 -13.50
N ARG A 138 -13.63 -17.74 -13.56
CA ARG A 138 -13.62 -18.53 -14.81
C ARG A 138 -14.86 -19.45 -14.92
N PRO A 139 -15.81 -19.18 -15.84
CA PRO A 139 -15.90 -18.01 -16.71
C PRO A 139 -16.25 -16.73 -15.92
N THR A 140 -15.87 -15.58 -16.46
CA THR A 140 -16.33 -14.27 -15.95
C THR A 140 -17.80 -14.09 -16.34
N SER A 141 -18.65 -13.60 -15.43
CA SER A 141 -20.05 -13.31 -15.72
C SER A 141 -20.23 -11.95 -16.40
N GLU A 142 -21.31 -11.74 -17.16
CA GLU A 142 -21.61 -10.45 -17.82
C GLU A 142 -21.69 -9.27 -16.81
N ARG A 143 -22.19 -9.54 -15.59
CA ARG A 143 -22.22 -8.56 -14.50
C ARG A 143 -20.82 -8.18 -14.01
N GLN A 144 -19.91 -9.16 -13.92
CA GLN A 144 -18.50 -8.92 -13.60
C GLN A 144 -17.79 -8.13 -14.68
N GLU A 145 -18.04 -8.46 -15.95
CA GLU A 145 -17.47 -7.74 -17.10
C GLU A 145 -17.92 -6.28 -17.11
N SER A 146 -19.23 -6.03 -16.97
CA SER A 146 -19.79 -4.67 -16.89
C SER A 146 -19.24 -3.88 -15.70
N CYS A 147 -19.06 -4.54 -14.54
CA CYS A 147 -18.45 -3.94 -13.37
C CYS A 147 -16.98 -3.56 -13.64
N TRP A 148 -16.21 -4.44 -14.28
CA TRP A 148 -14.83 -4.17 -14.65
C TRP A 148 -14.69 -3.03 -15.66
N ASP A 149 -15.59 -2.94 -16.63
CA ASP A 149 -15.60 -1.85 -17.60
C ASP A 149 -15.78 -0.50 -16.91
N LEU A 150 -16.71 -0.42 -15.95
CA LEU A 150 -16.90 0.80 -15.15
C LEU A 150 -15.70 1.11 -14.23
N VAL A 151 -15.08 0.09 -13.61
CA VAL A 151 -13.83 0.27 -12.85
C VAL A 151 -12.71 0.83 -13.74
N SER A 152 -12.63 0.36 -14.99
CA SER A 152 -11.63 0.80 -15.98
C SER A 152 -11.91 2.23 -16.47
N GLU A 153 -13.18 2.58 -16.67
CA GLU A 153 -13.61 3.96 -16.97
C GLU A 153 -13.22 4.89 -15.82
N MET A 154 -13.55 4.53 -14.57
CA MET A 154 -13.19 5.31 -13.39
C MET A 154 -11.67 5.48 -13.23
N ALA A 155 -10.87 4.48 -13.58
CA ALA A 155 -9.42 4.61 -13.59
C ALA A 155 -8.95 5.65 -14.62
N THR A 156 -9.61 5.72 -15.77
CA THR A 156 -9.36 6.73 -16.82
C THR A 156 -9.78 8.13 -16.35
N ASP A 157 -10.94 8.25 -15.70
CA ASP A 157 -11.40 9.51 -15.10
C ASP A 157 -10.38 10.04 -14.08
N ILE A 158 -9.86 9.18 -13.18
CA ILE A 158 -8.86 9.59 -12.18
C ILE A 158 -7.53 9.99 -12.84
N LEU A 159 -7.13 9.33 -13.94
CA LEU A 159 -5.94 9.72 -14.68
C LEU A 159 -6.06 11.15 -15.24
N GLN A 160 -7.25 11.53 -15.73
CA GLN A 160 -7.53 12.90 -16.18
C GLN A 160 -7.51 13.92 -15.03
N LEU A 161 -7.81 13.50 -13.80
CA LEU A 161 -7.72 14.36 -12.61
C LEU A 161 -6.29 14.80 -12.24
N LEU A 162 -5.25 14.26 -12.91
CA LEU A 162 -3.90 14.87 -12.87
C LEU A 162 -3.90 16.33 -13.38
N GLU A 163 -4.84 16.68 -14.26
CA GLU A 163 -5.01 18.03 -14.82
C GLU A 163 -6.10 18.85 -14.07
N SER A 164 -6.62 18.35 -12.94
CA SER A 164 -7.61 19.07 -12.12
C SER A 164 -7.07 20.43 -11.62
N ASP A 165 -7.93 21.44 -11.51
CA ASP A 165 -7.56 22.73 -10.91
C ASP A 165 -7.25 22.63 -9.41
N ASN A 166 -7.74 21.59 -8.73
CA ASN A 166 -7.52 21.41 -7.29
C ASN A 166 -6.20 20.65 -7.01
N ASP A 167 -5.26 21.32 -6.34
CA ASP A 167 -3.95 20.76 -5.98
C ASP A 167 -4.02 19.50 -5.13
N GLY A 168 -5.02 19.43 -4.24
CA GLY A 168 -5.28 18.27 -3.41
C GLY A 168 -5.75 17.06 -4.22
N ILE A 169 -6.65 17.27 -5.19
CA ILE A 169 -7.10 16.21 -6.11
C ILE A 169 -5.92 15.67 -6.91
N ARG A 170 -5.10 16.55 -7.51
CA ARG A 170 -3.91 16.14 -8.26
C ARG A 170 -2.95 15.29 -7.41
N THR A 171 -2.74 15.65 -6.14
CA THR A 171 -1.92 14.87 -5.21
C THR A 171 -2.45 13.44 -5.01
N HIS A 172 -3.77 13.29 -4.89
CA HIS A 172 -4.40 11.97 -4.71
C HIS A 172 -4.38 11.17 -6.01
N ALA A 173 -4.61 11.82 -7.16
CA ALA A 173 -4.51 11.20 -8.48
C ALA A 173 -3.11 10.62 -8.72
N VAL A 174 -2.03 11.33 -8.35
CA VAL A 174 -0.66 10.80 -8.41
C VAL A 174 -0.51 9.47 -7.66
N LYS A 175 -1.13 9.33 -6.48
CA LYS A 175 -1.07 8.08 -5.70
C LYS A 175 -1.89 6.95 -6.31
N PHE A 176 -3.04 7.27 -6.89
CA PHE A 176 -3.79 6.29 -7.67
C PHE A 176 -2.97 5.81 -8.87
N VAL A 177 -2.37 6.72 -9.63
CA VAL A 177 -1.56 6.43 -10.82
C VAL A 177 -0.32 5.61 -10.46
N GLU A 178 0.35 5.90 -9.34
CA GLU A 178 1.41 5.03 -8.79
C GLU A 178 0.93 3.59 -8.62
N SER A 179 -0.21 3.41 -7.94
CA SER A 179 -0.79 2.08 -7.71
C SER A 179 -1.18 1.41 -9.02
N LEU A 180 -1.77 2.15 -9.97
CA LEU A 180 -2.18 1.65 -11.28
C LEU A 180 -0.98 1.11 -12.06
N ILE A 181 0.12 1.87 -12.12
CA ILE A 181 1.35 1.47 -12.81
C ILE A 181 1.91 0.20 -12.19
N VAL A 182 2.00 0.13 -10.85
CA VAL A 182 2.50 -1.05 -10.14
C VAL A 182 1.60 -2.26 -10.40
N THR A 183 0.28 -2.12 -10.27
CA THR A 183 -0.68 -3.22 -10.51
C THR A 183 -0.62 -3.73 -11.97
N LEU A 184 -0.51 -2.82 -12.94
CA LEU A 184 -0.53 -3.13 -14.38
C LEU A 184 0.87 -3.32 -15.00
N SER A 185 1.87 -3.66 -14.19
CA SER A 185 3.20 -4.07 -14.65
C SER A 185 3.66 -5.31 -13.91
N PRO A 186 4.45 -6.18 -14.56
CA PRO A 186 4.84 -7.44 -13.96
C PRO A 186 5.90 -7.24 -12.88
N ARG A 187 5.84 -8.03 -11.81
CA ARG A 187 6.96 -8.18 -10.88
C ARG A 187 8.13 -8.86 -11.59
N THR A 188 9.34 -8.54 -11.15
CA THR A 188 10.60 -9.18 -11.58
C THR A 188 11.33 -9.75 -10.38
N VAL A 189 12.41 -10.50 -10.62
CA VAL A 189 13.23 -11.09 -9.55
C VAL A 189 13.77 -10.03 -8.58
N ASP A 190 14.03 -8.83 -9.09
CA ASP A 190 14.58 -7.72 -8.33
C ASP A 190 13.50 -6.78 -7.78
N SER A 191 12.21 -7.07 -7.95
CA SER A 191 11.13 -6.19 -7.46
C SER A 191 11.08 -6.13 -5.93
N GLU A 192 11.27 -4.94 -5.36
CA GLU A 192 11.15 -4.71 -3.91
C GLU A 192 9.68 -4.45 -3.53
N ILE A 193 8.95 -5.50 -3.11
CA ILE A 193 7.54 -5.38 -2.74
C ILE A 193 7.38 -5.12 -1.23
N PRO A 194 6.69 -4.03 -0.80
CA PRO A 194 6.35 -3.83 0.60
C PRO A 194 5.51 -4.97 1.15
N LYS A 195 5.77 -5.43 2.39
CA LYS A 195 5.05 -6.54 3.04
C LYS A 195 3.52 -6.44 2.95
N ARG A 196 2.98 -5.23 3.14
CA ARG A 196 1.53 -4.95 3.07
C ARG A 196 0.92 -5.15 1.67
N GLN A 197 1.74 -5.28 0.64
CA GLN A 197 1.35 -5.40 -0.77
C GLN A 197 1.73 -6.77 -1.35
N GLU A 198 2.28 -7.69 -0.55
CA GLU A 198 2.69 -9.01 -1.04
C GLU A 198 1.52 -9.77 -1.68
N GLY A 199 0.33 -9.68 -1.09
CA GLY A 199 -0.90 -10.31 -1.57
C GLY A 199 -1.65 -9.54 -2.68
N ASP A 200 -1.18 -8.35 -3.06
CA ASP A 200 -1.82 -7.56 -4.12
C ASP A 200 -1.54 -8.18 -5.49
N ILE A 201 -2.57 -8.18 -6.37
CA ILE A 201 -2.39 -8.65 -7.74
C ILE A 201 -1.36 -7.82 -8.51
N SER A 202 -0.63 -8.47 -9.41
CA SER A 202 0.28 -7.85 -10.36
C SER A 202 0.14 -8.49 -11.74
N LEU A 203 0.59 -7.80 -12.79
CA LEU A 203 0.26 -8.16 -14.16
C LEU A 203 0.69 -9.59 -14.55
N GLU A 204 1.81 -10.09 -14.01
CA GLU A 204 2.30 -11.45 -14.27
C GLU A 204 1.34 -12.56 -13.80
N GLN A 205 0.41 -12.23 -12.91
CA GLN A 205 -0.59 -13.16 -12.39
C GLN A 205 -1.85 -13.21 -13.27
N ILE A 206 -1.97 -12.33 -14.28
CA ILE A 206 -3.07 -12.35 -15.23
C ILE A 206 -2.84 -13.49 -16.24
N PRO A 207 -3.78 -14.45 -16.34
CA PRO A 207 -3.63 -15.56 -17.27
C PRO A 207 -3.63 -15.11 -18.72
N THR A 208 -2.74 -15.67 -19.54
CA THR A 208 -2.63 -15.34 -20.97
C THR A 208 -3.83 -15.80 -21.78
N ASP A 209 -4.53 -16.83 -21.30
CA ASP A 209 -5.73 -17.43 -21.88
C ASP A 209 -7.04 -16.89 -21.30
N HIS A 210 -6.99 -15.81 -20.49
CA HIS A 210 -8.17 -15.27 -19.84
C HIS A 210 -9.20 -14.80 -20.89
N PRO A 211 -10.48 -15.22 -20.80
CA PRO A 211 -11.49 -14.98 -21.83
C PRO A 211 -11.77 -13.49 -22.01
N PHE A 212 -11.84 -12.75 -20.91
CA PHE A 212 -12.16 -11.34 -20.86
C PHE A 212 -10.91 -10.43 -20.76
N LEU A 213 -10.19 -10.46 -19.64
CA LEU A 213 -8.96 -9.68 -19.43
C LEU A 213 -7.85 -10.00 -20.44
N LYS A 214 -7.26 -8.97 -21.06
CA LYS A 214 -6.16 -9.11 -22.03
C LYS A 214 -4.87 -8.52 -21.48
N TYR A 215 -3.88 -9.39 -21.25
CA TYR A 215 -2.57 -9.03 -20.68
C TYR A 215 -1.92 -7.82 -21.37
N ASN A 216 -1.86 -7.83 -22.72
CA ASN A 216 -1.19 -6.76 -23.46
C ASN A 216 -1.92 -5.41 -23.33
N ILE A 217 -3.26 -5.42 -23.31
CA ILE A 217 -4.06 -4.20 -23.16
C ILE A 217 -3.80 -3.60 -21.77
N LEU A 218 -3.87 -4.41 -20.71
CA LEU A 218 -3.58 -3.99 -19.35
C LEU A 218 -2.16 -3.43 -19.20
N ARG A 219 -1.16 -4.10 -19.80
CA ARG A 219 0.22 -3.62 -19.82
C ARG A 219 0.35 -2.24 -20.47
N ASP A 220 -0.32 -2.04 -21.60
CA ASP A 220 -0.21 -0.81 -22.36
C ASP A 220 -0.91 0.34 -21.62
N VAL A 221 -2.01 0.08 -20.89
CA VAL A 221 -2.61 1.02 -19.94
C VAL A 221 -1.61 1.43 -18.84
N GLY A 222 -0.92 0.47 -18.23
CA GLY A 222 0.11 0.75 -17.22
C GLY A 222 1.26 1.64 -17.74
N LYS A 223 1.73 1.38 -18.96
CA LYS A 223 2.75 2.21 -19.63
C LYS A 223 2.24 3.62 -19.95
N GLN A 224 1.00 3.73 -20.43
CA GLN A 224 0.39 5.03 -20.70
C GLN A 224 0.23 5.84 -19.42
N ALA A 225 -0.17 5.23 -18.31
CA ALA A 225 -0.25 5.88 -17.01
C ALA A 225 1.12 6.42 -16.54
N LEU A 226 2.21 5.67 -16.74
CA LEU A 226 3.57 6.15 -16.47
C LEU A 226 3.91 7.37 -17.33
N LYS A 227 3.59 7.35 -18.63
CA LYS A 227 3.82 8.48 -19.53
C LYS A 227 3.10 9.75 -19.08
N GLU A 228 1.84 9.64 -18.65
CA GLU A 228 1.09 10.78 -18.10
C GLU A 228 1.69 11.28 -16.78
N LEU A 229 2.16 10.41 -15.89
CA LEU A 229 2.84 10.82 -14.66
C LEU A 229 4.17 11.55 -14.95
N LEU A 230 4.94 11.11 -15.95
CA LEU A 230 6.16 11.79 -16.39
C LEU A 230 5.86 13.17 -16.99
N LYS A 231 4.82 13.26 -17.84
CA LYS A 231 4.32 14.54 -18.39
C LYS A 231 3.89 15.49 -17.28
N PHE A 232 3.14 14.98 -16.30
CA PHE A 232 2.69 15.73 -15.14
C PHE A 232 3.87 16.35 -14.37
N MET A 233 4.91 15.55 -14.08
CA MET A 233 6.10 16.04 -13.37
C MET A 233 6.85 17.14 -14.13
N ALA A 234 6.85 17.09 -15.47
CA ALA A 234 7.49 18.08 -16.33
C ALA A 234 6.66 19.36 -16.52
N HIS A 235 5.45 19.45 -15.96
CA HIS A 235 4.57 20.59 -16.18
C HIS A 235 5.16 21.88 -15.54
N PRO A 236 5.27 23.00 -16.27
CA PRO A 236 5.97 24.21 -15.79
C PRO A 236 5.30 24.92 -14.61
N ALA A 237 4.01 24.66 -14.40
CA ALA A 237 3.22 25.19 -13.29
C ALA A 237 2.87 24.14 -12.23
N ILE A 238 3.58 22.99 -12.19
CA ILE A 238 3.37 21.99 -11.13
C ILE A 238 3.68 22.60 -9.75
N SER A 239 2.82 22.34 -8.76
CA SER A 239 3.06 22.80 -7.39
C SER A 239 4.19 22.02 -6.71
N SER A 240 4.81 22.61 -5.68
CA SER A 240 5.84 21.92 -4.89
C SER A 240 5.33 20.63 -4.25
N ILE A 241 4.07 20.59 -3.80
CA ILE A 241 3.47 19.41 -3.16
C ILE A 241 3.27 18.31 -4.19
N ASN A 242 2.68 18.63 -5.34
CA ASN A 242 2.47 17.67 -6.41
C ASN A 242 3.79 17.13 -6.97
N LEU A 243 4.80 17.99 -7.13
CA LEU A 243 6.13 17.59 -7.58
C LEU A 243 6.80 16.62 -6.61
N THR A 244 6.78 16.92 -5.30
CA THR A 244 7.33 16.00 -4.30
C THR A 244 6.53 14.69 -4.20
N ALA A 245 5.21 14.72 -4.39
CA ALA A 245 4.40 13.52 -4.47
C ALA A 245 4.79 12.65 -5.68
N ALA A 246 4.97 13.26 -6.87
CA ALA A 246 5.39 12.56 -8.09
C ALA A 246 6.80 11.97 -7.95
N LEU A 247 7.76 12.71 -7.37
CA LEU A 247 9.09 12.19 -7.03
C LEU A 247 9.01 10.94 -6.16
N GLY A 248 8.27 11.00 -5.05
CA GLY A 248 8.10 9.83 -4.18
C GLY A 248 7.43 8.65 -4.90
N SER A 249 6.45 8.91 -5.75
CA SER A 249 5.75 7.89 -6.53
C SER A 249 6.64 7.24 -7.58
N LEU A 250 7.44 8.01 -8.33
CA LEU A 250 8.39 7.46 -9.30
C LEU A 250 9.49 6.63 -8.61
N ALA A 251 10.00 7.05 -7.44
CA ALA A 251 10.95 6.27 -6.67
C ALA A 251 10.36 4.94 -6.18
N SER A 252 9.08 4.95 -5.80
CA SER A 252 8.32 3.76 -5.42
C SER A 252 8.15 2.81 -6.62
N ILE A 253 7.74 3.35 -7.77
CA ILE A 253 7.61 2.59 -9.03
C ILE A 253 8.95 1.98 -9.42
N ALA A 254 10.06 2.73 -9.42
CA ALA A 254 11.37 2.23 -9.83
C ALA A 254 11.85 1.04 -8.98
N ARG A 255 11.60 1.05 -7.66
CA ARG A 255 11.99 -0.05 -6.76
C ARG A 255 11.06 -1.26 -6.87
N GLN A 256 9.76 -1.02 -6.96
CA GLN A 256 8.79 -2.10 -7.12
C GLN A 256 8.81 -2.71 -8.53
N ARG A 257 9.15 -1.89 -9.53
CA ARG A 257 9.17 -2.21 -10.95
C ARG A 257 10.48 -1.69 -11.58
N PRO A 258 11.60 -2.41 -11.39
CA PRO A 258 12.92 -2.02 -11.90
C PRO A 258 13.04 -1.84 -13.42
N MET A 259 12.11 -2.41 -14.21
CA MET A 259 12.04 -2.19 -15.66
C MET A 259 11.81 -0.72 -16.03
N PHE A 260 11.28 0.11 -15.12
CA PHE A 260 11.05 1.54 -15.33
C PHE A 260 12.16 2.42 -14.75
N MET A 261 13.25 1.81 -14.28
CA MET A 261 14.35 2.53 -13.62
C MET A 261 14.94 3.60 -14.54
N ALA A 262 15.19 3.26 -15.81
CA ALA A 262 15.79 4.17 -16.78
C ALA A 262 14.93 5.44 -16.96
N GLU A 263 13.62 5.27 -17.18
CA GLU A 263 12.68 6.36 -17.36
C GLU A 263 12.60 7.25 -16.10
N VAL A 264 12.62 6.65 -14.91
CA VAL A 264 12.60 7.40 -13.64
C VAL A 264 13.87 8.21 -13.45
N ILE A 265 15.05 7.63 -13.70
CA ILE A 265 16.33 8.35 -13.59
C ILE A 265 16.40 9.50 -14.60
N GLN A 266 16.01 9.25 -15.85
CA GLN A 266 15.94 10.29 -16.87
C GLN A 266 15.01 11.44 -16.48
N ALA A 267 13.88 11.13 -15.85
CA ALA A 267 12.93 12.13 -15.37
C ALA A 267 13.54 12.98 -14.24
N TYR A 268 14.33 12.38 -13.36
CA TYR A 268 15.06 13.10 -12.30
C TYR A 268 16.18 13.98 -12.84
N GLU A 269 16.94 13.52 -13.83
CA GLU A 269 17.92 14.34 -14.53
C GLU A 269 17.26 15.56 -15.18
N THR A 270 16.16 15.32 -15.90
CA THR A 270 15.41 16.38 -16.58
C THR A 270 14.87 17.41 -15.59
N LEU A 271 14.32 16.97 -14.45
CA LEU A 271 13.84 17.87 -13.41
C LEU A 271 14.98 18.66 -12.77
N HIS A 272 16.13 18.02 -12.50
CA HIS A 272 17.27 18.68 -11.91
C HIS A 272 17.80 19.82 -12.80
N ALA A 273 17.87 19.56 -14.11
CA ALA A 273 18.27 20.55 -15.10
C ALA A 273 17.20 21.65 -15.32
N ASN A 274 15.92 21.32 -15.19
CA ASN A 274 14.80 22.20 -15.55
C ASN A 274 13.77 22.30 -14.41
N LEU A 275 14.19 22.83 -13.27
CA LEU A 275 13.28 23.09 -12.16
C LEU A 275 12.19 24.10 -12.57
N PRO A 276 10.91 23.87 -12.22
CA PRO A 276 9.84 24.79 -12.58
C PRO A 276 10.10 26.22 -12.05
N PRO A 277 10.06 27.25 -12.91
CA PRO A 277 10.39 28.62 -12.53
C PRO A 277 9.34 29.25 -11.61
N THR A 278 8.18 28.62 -11.48
CA THR A 278 7.06 29.03 -10.63
C THR A 278 7.30 28.73 -9.14
N LEU A 279 8.33 27.94 -8.81
CA LEU A 279 8.65 27.57 -7.43
C LEU A 279 9.43 28.67 -6.71
N ALA A 280 8.98 29.01 -5.50
CA ALA A 280 9.70 29.91 -4.60
C ALA A 280 11.04 29.28 -4.14
N LYS A 281 12.01 30.10 -3.72
CA LYS A 281 13.33 29.63 -3.25
C LYS A 281 13.24 28.54 -2.16
N SER A 282 12.33 28.70 -1.21
CA SER A 282 12.09 27.69 -0.15
C SER A 282 11.54 26.37 -0.71
N GLN A 283 10.66 26.44 -1.71
CA GLN A 283 10.11 25.27 -2.40
C GLN A 283 11.19 24.55 -3.22
N VAL A 284 12.04 25.30 -3.93
CA VAL A 284 13.19 24.73 -4.66
C VAL A 284 14.10 23.95 -3.72
N SER A 285 14.44 24.51 -2.55
CA SER A 285 15.23 23.80 -1.54
C SER A 285 14.54 22.53 -1.03
N SER A 286 13.23 22.58 -0.81
CA SER A 286 12.43 21.42 -0.40
C SER A 286 12.43 20.31 -1.46
N VAL A 287 12.20 20.68 -2.73
CA VAL A 287 12.22 19.75 -3.88
C VAL A 287 13.60 19.12 -4.05
N ARG A 288 14.69 19.90 -3.99
CA ARG A 288 16.06 19.36 -4.07
C ARG A 288 16.37 18.38 -2.94
N LYS A 289 15.95 18.69 -1.71
CA LYS A 289 16.10 17.79 -0.56
C LYS A 289 15.32 16.50 -0.76
N ASN A 290 14.09 16.59 -1.27
CA ASN A 290 13.27 15.41 -1.57
C ASN A 290 13.88 14.57 -2.71
N LEU A 291 14.35 15.20 -3.79
CA LEU A 291 15.03 14.54 -4.90
C LEU A 291 16.28 13.79 -4.43
N LYS A 292 17.13 14.41 -3.59
CA LYS A 292 18.27 13.75 -2.95
C LYS A 292 17.82 12.49 -2.19
N LEU A 293 16.76 12.60 -1.40
CA LEU A 293 16.23 11.47 -0.62
C LEU A 293 15.74 10.33 -1.53
N GLN A 294 15.01 10.65 -2.61
CA GLN A 294 14.53 9.65 -3.55
C GLN A 294 15.68 8.98 -4.31
N LEU A 295 16.67 9.74 -4.79
CA LEU A 295 17.87 9.20 -5.45
C LEU A 295 18.64 8.26 -4.51
N LEU A 296 18.83 8.64 -3.24
CA LEU A 296 19.47 7.79 -2.23
C LEU A 296 18.67 6.51 -1.95
N SER A 297 17.35 6.56 -2.01
CA SER A 297 16.48 5.38 -1.86
C SER A 297 16.59 4.46 -3.07
N VAL A 298 16.62 5.02 -4.28
CA VAL A 298 16.75 4.27 -5.53
C VAL A 298 18.14 3.66 -5.67
N LEU A 299 19.20 4.38 -5.26
CA LEU A 299 20.58 3.89 -5.31
C LEU A 299 20.79 2.62 -4.50
N ARG A 300 20.07 2.44 -3.38
CA ARG A 300 20.14 1.20 -2.57
C ARG A 300 19.60 -0.03 -3.31
N HIS A 301 18.82 0.17 -4.36
CA HIS A 301 18.18 -0.92 -5.07
C HIS A 301 19.20 -1.71 -5.90
N PRO A 302 19.18 -3.06 -5.90
CA PRO A 302 20.14 -3.87 -6.66
C PRO A 302 20.16 -3.60 -8.17
N SER A 303 19.02 -3.29 -8.77
CA SER A 303 18.93 -2.94 -10.21
C SER A 303 19.42 -1.52 -10.54
N SER A 304 19.85 -0.73 -9.55
CA SER A 304 20.44 0.59 -9.81
C SER A 304 21.88 0.52 -10.34
N CYS A 305 22.51 -0.66 -10.33
CA CYS A 305 23.91 -0.86 -10.74
C CYS A 305 24.27 -0.23 -12.09
N GLU A 306 23.38 -0.35 -13.07
CA GLU A 306 23.58 0.21 -14.42
C GLU A 306 23.47 1.75 -14.46
N TYR A 307 22.85 2.34 -13.45
CA TYR A 307 22.54 3.78 -13.34
C TYR A 307 23.36 4.47 -12.24
N GLN A 308 24.32 3.77 -11.61
CA GLN A 308 25.10 4.30 -10.48
C GLN A 308 25.86 5.58 -10.85
N GLY A 309 26.42 5.67 -12.06
CA GLY A 309 27.12 6.86 -12.55
C GLY A 309 26.19 8.08 -12.57
N PRO A 310 25.12 8.06 -13.39
CA PRO A 310 24.11 9.14 -13.44
C PRO A 310 23.56 9.53 -12.07
N ILE A 311 23.15 8.55 -11.25
CA ILE A 311 22.60 8.80 -9.91
C ILE A 311 23.64 9.47 -9.00
N SER A 312 24.90 9.01 -9.04
CA SER A 312 25.97 9.58 -8.21
C SER A 312 26.30 11.01 -8.62
N THR A 313 26.34 11.31 -9.92
CA THR A 313 26.53 12.68 -10.42
C THR A 313 25.44 13.61 -9.92
N LEU A 314 24.16 13.23 -10.09
CA LEU A 314 23.04 14.03 -9.57
C LEU A 314 23.12 14.23 -8.05
N LEU A 315 23.50 13.18 -7.31
CA LEU A 315 23.65 13.27 -5.86
C LEU A 315 24.76 14.24 -5.45
N MET A 316 25.89 14.25 -6.16
CA MET A 316 26.98 15.21 -5.94
C MET A 316 26.55 16.65 -6.23
N ASP A 317 25.83 16.87 -7.33
CA ASP A 317 25.28 18.20 -7.69
C ASP A 317 24.27 18.71 -6.64
N LEU A 318 23.59 17.79 -5.96
CA LEU A 318 22.71 18.07 -4.82
C LEU A 318 23.45 18.16 -3.47
N GLY A 319 24.79 18.13 -3.46
CA GLY A 319 25.62 18.30 -2.27
C GLY A 319 25.79 17.03 -1.41
N THR A 320 25.58 15.85 -1.98
CA THR A 320 25.84 14.56 -1.30
C THR A 320 27.31 14.20 -1.39
N GLY A 321 27.96 13.97 -0.25
CA GLY A 321 29.37 13.58 -0.23
C GLY A 321 29.60 12.16 -0.74
N GLN A 322 30.75 11.90 -1.37
CA GLN A 322 31.10 10.57 -1.91
C GLN A 322 30.97 9.44 -0.87
N ALA A 323 31.36 9.68 0.38
CA ALA A 323 31.24 8.70 1.46
C ALA A 323 29.78 8.33 1.79
N GLU A 324 28.84 9.28 1.68
CA GLU A 324 27.40 9.02 1.85
C GLU A 324 26.86 8.20 0.68
N ILE A 325 27.26 8.52 -0.55
CA ILE A 325 26.89 7.78 -1.77
C ILE A 325 27.38 6.32 -1.67
N THR A 326 28.65 6.10 -1.33
CA THR A 326 29.23 4.75 -1.23
C THR A 326 28.51 3.88 -0.18
N ARG A 327 28.03 4.46 0.92
CA ARG A 327 27.24 3.74 1.96
C ARG A 327 25.88 3.27 1.46
N HIS A 328 25.37 3.87 0.39
CA HIS A 328 24.07 3.54 -0.20
C HIS A 328 24.17 2.63 -1.41
N LEU A 329 25.38 2.27 -1.87
CA LEU A 329 25.55 1.35 -2.97
C LEU A 329 25.11 -0.06 -2.56
N PRO A 330 24.43 -0.80 -3.46
CA PRO A 330 24.12 -2.19 -3.21
C PRO A 330 25.43 -2.99 -3.20
N PRO A 331 25.48 -4.13 -2.48
CA PRO A 331 26.66 -5.00 -2.52
C PRO A 331 26.94 -5.43 -3.97
N PRO A 332 28.22 -5.55 -4.37
CA PRO A 332 28.58 -6.04 -5.70
C PRO A 332 27.87 -7.37 -5.97
N ARG A 333 27.10 -7.46 -7.06
CA ARG A 333 26.53 -8.74 -7.48
C ARG A 333 27.67 -9.67 -7.85
N ASP A 334 27.70 -10.86 -7.25
CA ASP A 334 28.55 -11.97 -7.70
C ASP A 334 28.12 -12.39 -9.12
N LEU A 335 28.61 -11.69 -10.13
CA LEU A 335 28.45 -12.04 -11.55
C LEU A 335 29.22 -13.32 -11.93
N GLY A 336 29.71 -14.09 -10.95
CA GLY A 336 30.64 -15.19 -11.11
C GLY A 336 30.09 -16.54 -10.68
N ARG A 337 28.95 -17.01 -11.24
CA ARG A 337 28.59 -18.45 -11.20
C ARG A 337 27.56 -18.86 -12.25
N LYS A 338 27.73 -18.41 -13.49
CA LYS A 338 27.09 -19.05 -14.66
C LYS A 338 27.96 -18.92 -15.91
N ARG A 339 29.21 -19.39 -15.79
CA ARG A 339 29.87 -19.99 -16.97
C ARG A 339 29.30 -21.40 -17.08
N THR A 340 28.42 -21.56 -18.05
CA THR A 340 27.99 -22.84 -18.61
C THR A 340 29.22 -23.73 -18.75
N ARG A 341 29.28 -24.79 -17.95
CA ARG A 341 30.28 -25.84 -18.09
C ARG A 341 29.83 -26.61 -19.33
N GLU A 342 30.35 -26.23 -20.50
CA GLU A 342 30.20 -27.04 -21.71
C GLU A 342 30.81 -28.43 -21.45
N GLY A 343 30.08 -29.43 -21.94
CA GLY A 343 30.32 -30.84 -21.66
C GLY A 343 31.68 -31.32 -22.15
N GLY A 344 32.32 -32.11 -21.29
CA GLY A 344 33.41 -33.00 -21.66
C GLY A 344 33.19 -34.32 -20.93
N GLU A 345 32.65 -35.29 -21.65
CA GLU A 345 32.61 -36.70 -21.25
C GLU A 345 34.03 -37.24 -21.07
N GLY A 346 34.22 -38.16 -20.12
CA GLY A 346 35.46 -38.94 -20.07
C GLY A 346 35.75 -39.64 -18.74
N GLY A 347 35.19 -40.83 -18.55
CA GLY A 347 36.00 -42.00 -18.19
C GLY A 347 36.41 -42.26 -16.73
N GLN A 348 35.72 -43.27 -16.17
CA GLN A 348 36.28 -44.44 -15.46
C GLN A 348 36.68 -44.39 -13.97
N LYS A 349 35.98 -45.28 -13.24
CA LYS A 349 36.28 -45.91 -11.96
C LYS A 349 37.72 -46.46 -11.86
N LYS A 350 38.33 -46.33 -10.68
CA LYS A 350 39.05 -47.44 -10.02
C LYS A 350 39.21 -47.22 -8.52
N SER A 351 38.67 -48.16 -7.77
CA SER A 351 38.86 -48.44 -6.36
C SER A 351 40.24 -49.04 -6.10
N ARG A 352 40.87 -48.73 -4.95
CA ARG A 352 41.70 -49.70 -4.22
C ARG A 352 41.88 -49.29 -2.75
N THR A 353 41.71 -50.28 -1.89
CA THR A 353 41.83 -50.26 -0.42
C THR A 353 43.20 -50.80 0.02
N ASP A 354 43.62 -50.41 1.25
CA ASP A 354 44.38 -51.21 2.24
C ASP A 354 45.89 -51.48 2.04
N THR A 355 46.83 -51.43 3.01
CA THR A 355 46.90 -51.14 4.48
C THR A 355 48.42 -50.91 4.87
N PRO A 356 48.93 -51.08 6.11
CA PRO A 356 49.26 -50.08 7.14
C PRO A 356 50.79 -49.95 7.41
N LEU A 357 51.23 -49.14 8.39
CA LEU A 357 52.36 -49.45 9.30
C LEU A 357 52.43 -48.44 10.48
N ALA A 358 52.51 -49.04 11.67
CA ALA A 358 52.87 -48.57 13.02
C ALA A 358 54.30 -47.98 13.10
N ASP A 359 54.84 -47.36 14.16
CA ASP A 359 54.48 -46.88 15.51
C ASP A 359 55.65 -45.91 15.89
N ASP A 360 55.43 -44.89 16.73
CA ASP A 360 56.16 -44.65 18.01
C ASP A 360 55.97 -43.22 18.58
N ASP A 361 55.47 -43.24 19.82
CA ASP A 361 55.78 -42.48 21.03
C ASP A 361 55.95 -40.93 21.13
N ASP A 362 55.18 -40.45 22.13
CA ASP A 362 55.47 -39.44 23.16
C ASP A 362 55.87 -38.00 22.77
N GLU A 363 54.97 -37.04 23.04
CA GLU A 363 55.12 -36.18 24.23
C GLU A 363 53.89 -35.30 24.51
N LYS A 364 53.65 -35.09 25.80
CA LYS A 364 52.70 -34.16 26.41
C LYS A 364 52.77 -32.77 25.78
N ASP A 365 51.61 -32.15 25.57
CA ASP A 365 51.33 -30.86 26.23
C ASP A 365 49.85 -30.49 26.24
N THR A 366 49.36 -30.28 27.45
CA THR A 366 48.07 -29.71 27.81
C THR A 366 47.94 -28.26 27.33
N ILE A 367 46.93 -27.97 26.50
CA ILE A 367 46.48 -26.59 26.24
C ILE A 367 45.09 -26.38 26.88
N PRO A 368 44.94 -25.40 27.80
CA PRO A 368 43.67 -25.09 28.44
C PRO A 368 42.76 -24.24 27.55
N HIS A 369 41.45 -24.47 27.67
CA HIS A 369 40.40 -23.56 27.20
C HIS A 369 40.52 -22.16 27.84
N PRO A 370 40.44 -21.06 27.06
CA PRO A 370 40.10 -19.76 27.59
C PRO A 370 38.64 -19.38 27.26
N THR A 371 37.85 -19.42 28.33
CA THR A 371 36.89 -18.41 28.80
C THR A 371 36.46 -17.25 27.88
N LEU A 372 35.14 -17.09 27.77
CA LEU A 372 34.42 -15.91 27.30
C LEU A 372 34.75 -14.65 28.14
N PRO A 373 34.89 -13.46 27.51
CA PRO A 373 34.98 -12.21 28.24
C PRO A 373 33.60 -11.69 28.72
N PRO A 374 33.57 -10.85 29.77
CA PRO A 374 32.35 -10.41 30.46
C PRO A 374 31.57 -9.36 29.64
N ALA A 375 30.25 -9.34 29.88
CA ALA A 375 29.32 -8.41 29.25
C ALA A 375 29.67 -6.93 29.54
N ALA A 376 29.74 -6.14 28.47
CA ALA A 376 29.85 -4.69 28.53
C ALA A 376 28.51 -4.04 29.01
N PRO A 377 28.57 -2.86 29.64
CA PRO A 377 27.40 -2.19 30.20
C PRO A 377 26.38 -1.83 29.11
N SER A 378 25.11 -2.05 29.42
CA SER A 378 23.95 -1.82 28.56
C SER A 378 23.96 -0.42 27.94
N SER A 379 24.10 -0.37 26.62
CA SER A 379 23.73 0.82 25.84
C SER A 379 22.23 1.04 25.98
N LEU A 380 21.84 2.20 26.51
CA LEU A 380 20.45 2.65 26.56
C LEU A 380 19.81 2.51 25.17
N SER A 381 18.63 1.90 25.12
CA SER A 381 17.92 1.71 23.87
C SER A 381 17.43 3.08 23.35
N ALA A 382 17.25 3.23 22.03
CA ALA A 382 16.75 4.47 21.44
C ALA A 382 15.38 4.91 22.02
N THR A 383 14.63 3.96 22.58
CA THR A 383 13.39 4.18 23.32
C THR A 383 13.62 4.87 24.66
N ASP A 384 14.71 4.59 25.37
CA ASP A 384 15.04 5.21 26.65
C ASP A 384 15.46 6.68 26.48
N ILE A 385 16.26 6.98 25.44
CA ILE A 385 16.70 8.34 25.09
C ILE A 385 15.49 9.20 24.69
N THR A 386 14.54 8.62 23.95
CA THR A 386 13.32 9.33 23.52
C THR A 386 12.39 9.59 24.70
N ALA A 387 12.27 8.65 25.65
CA ALA A 387 11.45 8.83 26.85
C ALA A 387 12.00 9.90 27.79
N GLU A 388 13.32 10.04 27.91
CA GLU A 388 13.97 11.06 28.74
C GLU A 388 13.78 12.48 28.16
N PHE A 389 13.74 12.61 26.83
CA PHE A 389 13.49 13.87 26.13
C PHE A 389 12.03 14.34 26.19
N LEU A 390 11.07 13.42 26.20
CA LEU A 390 9.64 13.75 26.17
C LEU A 390 9.06 14.09 27.55
N ARG A 391 9.65 13.59 28.64
CA ARG A 391 9.13 13.78 30.00
C ARG A 391 8.99 15.25 30.43
N PRO A 392 9.93 16.17 30.15
CA PRO A 392 9.79 17.58 30.49
C PRO A 392 8.71 18.30 29.67
N LEU A 393 8.46 17.85 28.44
CA LEU A 393 7.52 18.46 27.48
C LEU A 393 6.05 18.09 27.74
N LEU A 394 5.81 17.06 28.56
CA LEU A 394 4.49 16.59 28.98
C LEU A 394 4.05 17.19 30.32
N ALA A 395 4.80 18.15 30.86
CA ALA A 395 4.42 18.84 32.08
C ALA A 395 3.14 19.69 31.85
N PRO A 396 2.22 19.77 32.83
CA PRO A 396 0.94 20.49 32.68
C PRO A 396 1.09 21.96 32.24
N GLU A 397 2.20 22.59 32.61
CA GLU A 397 2.54 23.98 32.26
C GLU A 397 2.84 24.16 30.75
N SER A 398 3.26 23.10 30.06
CA SER A 398 3.61 23.11 28.63
C SER A 398 2.40 22.87 27.71
N VAL A 399 1.30 22.33 28.26
CA VAL A 399 0.08 21.98 27.52
C VAL A 399 -0.90 23.16 27.45
N ALA A 400 -0.75 24.17 28.30
CA ALA A 400 -1.65 25.32 28.40
C ALA A 400 -1.45 26.43 27.35
N ASN A 401 -0.53 26.26 26.39
CA ASN A 401 -0.24 27.24 25.33
C ASN A 401 -0.53 26.71 23.90
N LEU A 402 -1.54 25.86 23.74
CA LEU A 402 -2.09 25.47 22.43
C LEU A 402 -3.56 25.85 22.30
#